data_AF-A0A7J6W3D0-F1
#
_entry.id   AF-A0A7J6W3D0-F1
#
_cell.length_a   1.000
_cell.length_b   1.000
_cell.length_c   1.000
_cell.angle_alpha   90.00
_cell.angle_beta   90.00
_cell.angle_gamma   90.00
#
_symmetry.space_group_name_H-M   'P 1'
#
loop_
_entity.id
_entity.type
_entity.pdbx_description
1 polymer ?
#
loop_
_entity_poly.entity_id
_entity_poly.type
_entity_poly.pdbx_seq_one_letter_code
_entity_poly.pdbx_strand_id
1 'polypeptide(L)'
;MSKIDRCLVNCNWTNAFVTQVEFLPHDISDHSPIMLTWYDNERKTYPFRFNNAWVGLPGFKEMVAEIWNNPVYANPIQVLMIKEKALKSKIKEWAKANCTKLHEKVQLALEQLEETTTQSNRY
;
A
#
# COMPACT_ATOMS: atom_id res chain seq x y z
N MET A 1 -5.19 -4.19 25.35
CA MET A 1 -3.75 -3.99 25.05
C MET A 1 -3.64 -3.35 23.68
N SER A 2 -3.06 -2.15 23.60
CA SER A 2 -2.85 -1.44 22.33
C SER A 2 -1.57 -1.92 21.66
N LYS A 3 -1.63 -2.28 20.38
CA LYS A 3 -0.45 -2.63 19.58
C LYS A 3 0.31 -1.35 19.20
N ILE A 4 1.36 -1.04 19.95
CA ILE A 4 2.18 0.18 19.77
C ILE A 4 3.27 -0.06 18.72
N ASP A 5 3.79 -1.28 18.65
CA ASP A 5 4.86 -1.63 17.73
C ASP A 5 4.36 -1.64 16.28
N ARG A 6 4.93 -0.76 15.45
CA ARG A 6 4.56 -0.59 14.03
C ARG A 6 5.80 -0.59 13.15
N CYS A 7 5.69 -1.28 12.02
CA CYS A 7 6.62 -1.15 10.91
C CYS A 7 5.91 -0.41 9.78
N LEU A 8 6.52 0.68 9.30
CA LEU A 8 6.00 1.49 8.22
C LEU A 8 7.01 1.49 7.08
N VAL A 9 6.54 1.21 5.87
CA VAL A 9 7.34 1.27 4.66
C VAL A 9 6.65 2.18 3.66
N ASN A 10 7.43 2.94 2.91
CA ASN A 10 6.91 3.80 1.85
C ASN A 10 6.85 3.03 0.51
N CYS A 11 6.23 3.65 -0.49
CA CYS A 11 6.08 3.01 -1.80
C CYS A 11 7.44 2.76 -2.50
N ASN A 12 8.44 3.63 -2.27
CA ASN A 12 9.79 3.43 -2.81
C ASN A 12 10.41 2.14 -2.28
N TRP A 13 10.28 1.89 -0.99
CA TRP A 13 10.69 0.64 -0.35
C TRP A 13 9.97 -0.56 -0.96
N THR A 14 8.64 -0.51 -1.11
CA THR A 14 7.88 -1.63 -1.71
C THR A 14 8.20 -1.88 -3.20
N ASN A 15 8.75 -0.89 -3.90
CA ASN A 15 9.19 -1.04 -5.28
C ASN A 15 10.59 -1.66 -5.35
N ALA A 16 11.50 -1.24 -4.47
CA ALA A 16 12.89 -1.67 -4.43
C ALA A 16 13.08 -3.04 -3.79
N PHE A 17 12.27 -3.35 -2.77
CA PHE A 17 12.48 -4.50 -1.91
C PHE A 17 11.20 -5.31 -1.72
N VAL A 18 11.40 -6.59 -1.53
CA VAL A 18 10.38 -7.52 -1.08
C VAL A 18 10.56 -7.66 0.42
N THR A 19 9.48 -7.52 1.18
CA THR A 19 9.58 -7.38 2.62
C THR A 19 8.70 -8.38 3.36
N GLN A 20 9.27 -8.98 4.39
CA GLN A 20 8.61 -9.82 5.38
C GLN A 20 8.74 -9.15 6.73
N VAL A 21 7.63 -9.10 7.47
CA VAL A 21 7.58 -8.53 8.83
C VAL A 21 7.15 -9.63 9.78
N GLU A 22 7.92 -9.83 10.83
CA GLU A 22 7.62 -10.77 11.91
C GLU A 22 7.59 -10.02 13.25
N PHE A 23 6.59 -10.32 14.08
CA PHE A 23 6.49 -9.79 15.44
C PHE A 23 6.94 -10.89 16.39
N LEU A 24 8.11 -10.70 17.02
CA LEU A 24 8.70 -11.72 17.88
C LEU A 24 7.99 -11.76 19.24
N PRO A 25 7.95 -12.93 19.90
CA PRO A 25 7.44 -13.04 21.26
C PRO A 25 8.17 -12.09 22.21
N HIS A 26 7.42 -11.42 23.08
CA HIS A 26 7.97 -10.61 24.14
C HIS A 26 8.02 -11.43 25.45
N ASP A 27 9.03 -11.20 26.28
CA ASP A 27 9.24 -11.96 27.52
C ASP A 27 8.93 -11.07 28.74
N ILE A 28 9.75 -10.05 29.00
CA ILE A 28 9.65 -9.17 30.19
C ILE A 28 9.16 -7.76 29.85
N SER A 29 9.30 -7.34 28.59
CA SER A 29 8.79 -6.06 28.10
C SER A 29 7.36 -6.21 27.56
N ASP A 30 6.58 -5.15 27.67
CA ASP A 30 5.31 -4.95 26.98
C ASP A 30 5.47 -4.66 25.48
N HIS A 31 6.70 -4.58 24.98
CA HIS A 31 7.05 -4.42 23.57
C HIS A 31 7.47 -5.74 22.91
N SER A 32 6.92 -6.01 21.73
CA SER A 32 7.32 -7.10 20.85
C SER A 32 8.34 -6.59 19.82
N PRO A 33 9.58 -7.11 19.80
CA PRO A 33 10.54 -6.75 18.76
C PRO A 33 9.97 -7.05 17.38
N ILE A 34 10.13 -6.10 16.45
CA ILE A 34 9.76 -6.28 15.05
C ILE A 34 11.00 -6.68 14.27
N MET A 35 10.95 -7.84 13.61
CA MET A 35 11.98 -8.25 12.66
C MET A 35 11.52 -7.94 11.24
N LEU A 36 12.28 -7.07 10.57
CA LEU A 36 12.08 -6.72 9.16
C LEU A 36 13.13 -7.43 8.32
N THR A 37 12.69 -8.36 7.48
CA THR A 37 13.57 -9.01 6.50
C THR A 37 13.22 -8.49 5.12
N TRP A 38 14.24 -8.14 4.33
CA TRP A 38 14.04 -7.69 2.97
C TRP A 38 15.02 -8.35 2.00
N TYR A 39 14.59 -8.43 0.75
CA TYR A 39 15.37 -8.95 -0.35
C TYR A 39 15.28 -7.95 -1.50
N ASP A 40 16.37 -7.80 -2.26
CA ASP A 40 16.34 -7.05 -3.50
C ASP A 40 15.23 -7.61 -4.40
N ASN A 41 14.48 -6.70 -5.02
CA ASN A 41 13.43 -7.08 -5.95
C ASN A 41 14.07 -7.51 -7.28
N GLU A 42 14.75 -8.66 -7.27
CA GLU A 42 15.32 -9.34 -8.44
C GLU A 42 14.21 -9.87 -9.36
N ARG A 43 13.32 -9.00 -9.86
CA ARG A 43 12.21 -9.30 -10.79
C ARG A 43 11.50 -10.64 -10.56
N LYS A 44 11.39 -11.11 -9.31
CA LYS A 44 10.61 -12.29 -8.98
C LYS A 44 9.14 -11.87 -9.06
N THR A 45 8.35 -12.60 -9.83
CA THR A 45 6.91 -12.35 -9.97
C THR A 45 6.22 -12.73 -8.66
N TYR A 46 6.10 -11.76 -7.75
CA TYR A 46 5.36 -12.00 -6.51
C TYR A 46 3.86 -12.09 -6.76
N PRO A 47 3.15 -12.91 -5.96
CA PRO A 47 1.71 -12.92 -5.96
C PRO A 47 1.19 -11.51 -5.64
N PHE A 48 0.15 -11.10 -6.35
CA PHE A 48 -0.48 -9.80 -6.10
C PHE A 48 -1.05 -9.78 -4.68
N ARG A 49 -0.68 -8.74 -3.92
CA ARG A 49 -1.21 -8.46 -2.59
C ARG A 49 -2.10 -7.23 -2.66
N PHE A 50 -3.33 -7.39 -2.19
CA PHE A 50 -4.29 -6.29 -2.09
C PHE A 50 -4.03 -5.49 -0.81
N ASN A 51 -3.99 -4.16 -0.90
CA ASN A 51 -3.93 -3.29 0.27
C ASN A 51 -5.31 -2.71 0.55
N ASN A 52 -5.87 -3.02 1.72
CA ASN A 52 -7.19 -2.56 2.14
C ASN A 52 -7.32 -1.04 2.19
N ALA A 53 -6.22 -0.31 2.39
CA ALA A 53 -6.22 1.15 2.37
C ALA A 53 -6.65 1.73 1.01
N TRP A 54 -6.45 0.99 -0.09
CA TRP A 54 -6.83 1.44 -1.43
C TRP A 54 -8.33 1.68 -1.57
N VAL A 55 -9.16 0.93 -0.84
CA VAL A 55 -10.63 1.05 -0.88
C VAL A 55 -11.11 2.44 -0.44
N GLY A 56 -10.36 3.12 0.43
CA GLY A 56 -10.67 4.46 0.92
C GLY A 56 -10.14 5.60 0.05
N LEU A 57 -9.34 5.30 -0.98
CA LEU A 57 -8.75 6.34 -1.81
C LEU A 57 -9.73 6.81 -2.91
N PRO A 58 -9.80 8.13 -3.18
CA PRO A 58 -10.66 8.66 -4.24
C PRO A 58 -10.39 8.02 -5.60
N GLY A 59 -11.44 7.66 -6.33
CA GLY A 59 -11.34 7.08 -7.67
C GLY A 59 -11.10 5.57 -7.70
N PHE A 60 -10.82 4.92 -6.56
CA PHE A 60 -10.57 3.48 -6.53
C PHE A 60 -11.82 2.66 -6.87
N LYS A 61 -12.95 2.97 -6.22
CA LYS A 61 -14.20 2.23 -6.40
C LYS A 61 -14.77 2.43 -7.81
N GLU A 62 -14.66 3.64 -8.33
CA GLU A 62 -15.09 4.02 -9.68
C GLU A 62 -14.31 3.22 -10.73
N MET A 63 -12.97 3.19 -10.60
CA MET A 63 -12.11 2.39 -11.48
C MET A 63 -12.45 0.89 -11.43
N VAL A 64 -12.67 0.34 -10.23
CA VAL A 64 -13.04 -1.08 -10.07
C VAL A 64 -14.37 -1.35 -10.77
N ALA A 65 -15.38 -0.50 -10.57
CA ALA A 65 -16.69 -0.64 -11.18
C ALA A 65 -16.64 -0.54 -12.71
N GLU A 66 -15.88 0.42 -13.25
CA GLU A 66 -15.68 0.60 -14.70
C GLU A 66 -15.12 -0.68 -15.33
N ILE A 67 -14.07 -1.25 -14.75
CA ILE A 67 -13.43 -2.46 -15.29
C ILE A 67 -14.33 -3.68 -15.14
N TRP A 68 -14.96 -3.82 -13.97
CA TRP A 68 -15.79 -4.98 -13.68
C TRP A 68 -17.03 -5.04 -14.57
N ASN A 69 -17.58 -3.89 -14.94
CA ASN A 69 -18.77 -3.80 -15.79
C ASN A 69 -18.48 -3.91 -17.29
N ASN A 70 -17.21 -3.99 -17.71
CA ASN A 70 -16.88 -4.19 -19.11
C ASN A 70 -17.46 -5.53 -19.63
N PRO A 71 -18.13 -5.51 -20.80
CA PRO A 71 -18.73 -6.71 -21.37
C PRO A 71 -17.64 -7.68 -21.82
N VAL A 72 -17.81 -8.95 -21.44
CA VAL A 72 -16.92 -10.05 -21.84
C VAL A 72 -17.81 -11.19 -22.33
N TYR A 73 -17.59 -11.62 -23.57
CA TYR A 73 -18.35 -12.70 -24.19
C TYR A 73 -17.51 -13.98 -24.19
N ALA A 74 -17.71 -14.82 -23.19
CA ALA A 74 -17.03 -16.10 -23.01
C ALA A 74 -17.87 -17.02 -22.11
N ASN A 75 -17.41 -18.24 -21.83
CA ASN A 75 -18.07 -19.07 -20.83
C ASN A 75 -17.94 -18.44 -19.41
N PRO A 76 -18.81 -18.79 -18.44
CA PRO A 76 -18.83 -18.12 -17.14
C PRO A 76 -17.48 -18.11 -16.39
N ILE A 77 -16.72 -19.19 -16.48
CA ILE A 77 -15.41 -19.31 -15.82
C ILE A 77 -14.38 -18.40 -16.51
N GLN A 78 -14.39 -18.37 -17.84
CA GLN A 78 -13.54 -17.49 -18.64
C GLN A 78 -13.87 -16.02 -18.40
N VAL A 79 -15.15 -15.66 -18.29
CA VAL A 79 -15.57 -14.29 -17.96
C VAL A 79 -14.96 -13.87 -16.62
N LEU A 80 -15.05 -14.71 -15.58
CA LEU A 80 -14.45 -14.43 -14.28
C LEU A 80 -12.92 -14.24 -14.39
N MET A 81 -12.22 -15.18 -15.02
CA MET A 81 -10.75 -15.12 -15.15
C MET A 81 -10.28 -13.88 -15.92
N ILE A 82 -10.99 -13.51 -17.00
CA ILE A 82 -10.68 -12.33 -17.81
C ILE A 82 -10.89 -11.06 -16.98
N LYS A 83 -12.02 -10.95 -16.28
CA LYS A 83 -12.32 -9.79 -15.43
C LYS A 83 -11.33 -9.66 -14.27
N GLU A 84 -10.99 -10.76 -13.60
CA GLU A 84 -10.01 -10.78 -12.53
C GLU A 84 -8.62 -10.33 -13.04
N LYS A 85 -8.19 -10.86 -14.19
CA LYS A 85 -6.90 -10.49 -14.79
C LYS A 85 -6.86 -9.00 -15.17
N ALA A 86 -7.93 -8.49 -15.79
CA ALA A 86 -8.05 -7.08 -16.15
C ALA A 86 -8.00 -6.18 -14.91
N LEU A 87 -8.77 -6.54 -13.87
CA LEU A 87 -8.83 -5.80 -12.61
C LEU A 87 -7.47 -5.78 -11.91
N LYS A 88 -6.82 -6.93 -11.79
CA LYS A 88 -5.49 -7.06 -11.19
C LYS A 88 -4.45 -6.23 -11.92
N SER A 89 -4.49 -6.18 -13.26
CA SER A 89 -3.57 -5.33 -14.04
C SER A 89 -3.80 -3.86 -13.73
N LYS A 90 -5.05 -3.40 -13.75
CA LYS A 90 -5.34 -1.98 -13.52
C LYS A 90 -5.06 -1.55 -12.08
N ILE A 91 -5.39 -2.38 -11.09
CA ILE A 91 -5.09 -2.06 -9.69
C ILE A 91 -3.58 -1.86 -9.51
N LYS A 92 -2.74 -2.67 -10.16
CA LYS A 92 -1.28 -2.49 -10.09
C LYS A 92 -0.83 -1.16 -10.68
N GLU A 93 -1.34 -0.80 -11.87
CA GLU A 93 -1.03 0.49 -12.52
C GLU A 93 -1.49 1.67 -11.65
N TRP A 94 -2.73 1.62 -11.18
CA TRP A 94 -3.33 2.64 -10.34
C TRP A 94 -2.59 2.78 -9.01
N ALA A 95 -2.22 1.67 -8.38
CA ALA A 95 -1.48 1.67 -7.12
C ALA A 95 -0.11 2.34 -7.30
N LYS A 96 0.60 2.01 -8.39
CA LYS A 96 1.88 2.66 -8.72
C LYS A 96 1.73 4.17 -8.91
N ALA A 97 0.69 4.61 -9.61
CA ALA A 97 0.44 6.02 -9.89
C ALA A 97 -0.06 6.82 -8.68
N ASN A 98 -0.80 6.20 -7.76
CA ASN A 98 -1.29 6.88 -6.55
C ASN A 98 -0.30 6.82 -5.39
N CYS A 99 0.62 5.86 -5.40
CA CYS A 99 1.72 5.76 -4.45
C CYS A 99 2.58 7.03 -4.42
N THR A 100 2.93 7.57 -5.60
CA THR A 100 3.70 8.81 -5.70
C THR A 100 2.91 10.01 -5.18
N LYS A 101 1.64 10.13 -5.56
CA LYS A 101 0.75 11.22 -5.11
C LYS A 101 0.52 11.21 -3.60
N LEU A 102 0.40 10.03 -2.99
CA LEU A 102 0.29 9.91 -1.54
C LEU A 102 1.58 10.34 -0.85
N HIS A 103 2.74 9.97 -1.39
CA HIS A 103 4.03 10.40 -0.86
C HIS A 103 4.17 11.93 -0.89
N GLU A 104 3.84 12.57 -2.02
CA GLU A 104 3.86 14.03 -2.18
C GLU A 104 2.94 14.73 -1.17
N LYS A 105 1.71 14.23 -0.99
CA LYS A 105 0.77 14.79 0.00
C LYS A 105 1.28 14.66 1.43
N VAL A 106 1.94 13.55 1.77
CA VAL A 106 2.53 13.36 3.09
C VAL A 106 3.69 14.34 3.31
N GLN A 107 4.56 14.54 2.31
CA GLN A 107 5.66 15.52 2.41
C GLN A 107 5.14 16.95 2.61
N LEU A 108 4.17 17.38 1.80
CA LEU A 108 3.53 18.69 1.96
C LEU A 108 2.92 18.89 3.35
N ALA A 109 2.25 17.86 3.88
CA ALA A 109 1.66 17.94 5.22
C ALA A 109 2.73 18.03 6.33
N LEU A 110 3.89 17.39 6.14
CA LEU A 110 5.03 17.48 7.06
C LEU A 110 5.66 18.88 7.03
N GLU A 111 5.87 19.45 5.84
CA GLU A 111 6.39 20.82 5.68
C GLU A 111 5.49 21.85 6.38
N GLN A 112 4.17 21.75 6.19
CA GLN A 112 3.20 22.61 6.88
C GLN A 112 3.25 22.46 8.40
N LEU A 113 3.44 21.24 8.90
CA LEU A 113 3.57 20.97 10.32
C LEU A 113 4.84 21.61 10.91
N GLU A 114 5.96 21.50 10.20
CA GLU A 114 7.24 22.11 10.59
C GLU A 114 7.15 23.64 10.61
N GLU A 115 6.51 24.25 9.60
CA GLU A 115 6.26 25.70 9.56
C GLU A 115 5.43 26.16 10.77
N THR A 116 4.34 25.44 11.07
CA THR A 116 3.44 25.77 12.17
C THR A 116 4.13 25.61 13.53
N THR A 117 4.94 24.57 13.69
CA THR A 117 5.71 24.30 14.92
C THR A 117 6.83 25.33 15.12
N THR A 118 7.49 25.75 14.04
CA THR A 118 8.55 26.77 14.07
C THR A 118 7.98 28.16 14.36
N GLN A 119 6.78 28.48 13.87
CA GLN A 119 6.07 29.72 14.23
C GLN A 119 5.60 29.71 15.70
N SER A 120 5.18 28.55 16.22
CA SER A 120 4.76 28.40 17.62
C SER A 120 5.93 28.46 18.63
N ASN A 121 7.15 28.07 18.25
CA ASN A 121 8.35 28.12 19.10
C ASN A 121 9.10 29.48 19.03
N ARG A 122 8.60 30.44 18.24
CA ARG A 122 9.16 31.80 18.14
C ARG A 122 8.46 32.82 19.04
N TYR A 123 7.49 32.37 19.85
CA TYR A 123 6.86 33.11 20.96
C TYR A 123 7.20 32.43 22.28
#